data_AF-A0AAX1EGR7-F1
#
_entry.id   AF-A0AAX1EGR7-F1
#
_cell.length_a   1.000
_cell.length_b   1.000
_cell.length_c   1.000
_cell.angle_alpha   90.00
_cell.angle_beta   90.00
_cell.angle_gamma   90.00
#
_symmetry.space_group_name_H-M   'P 1'
#
loop_
_entity.id
_entity.type
_entity.pdbx_description
1 polymer ?
#
loop_
_entity_poly.entity_id
_entity_poly.type
_entity_poly.pdbx_seq_one_letter_code
_entity_poly.pdbx_strand_id
1 'polypeptide(L)'
;MNLRNQQKGTTLIEVLVSVVVIAIGLLGIAALQGHSTRYNHSAHLRSIAISQVNNMVDRMYANLEGVEAGHYNNITGIPPDPNCTTCTLSQIAQRDTNQWNTTNAQLLPSGQGTVTVNGNRHIITLRWDGNRTGATGTGCSGNAAIDLSCFIVEVQL
;
A
#
# COMPACT_ATOMS: atom_id res chain seq x y z
N MET A 1 -50.34 46.96 22.26
CA MET A 1 -50.33 45.48 22.11
C MET A 1 -49.05 44.96 22.76
N ASN A 2 -49.15 44.30 23.90
CA ASN A 2 -47.98 43.82 24.65
C ASN A 2 -47.83 42.31 24.40
N LEU A 3 -46.90 41.93 23.52
CA LEU A 3 -46.56 40.54 23.28
C LEU A 3 -45.82 40.01 24.51
N ARG A 4 -46.52 39.29 25.39
CA ARG A 4 -45.89 38.57 26.50
C ARG A 4 -45.04 37.44 25.92
N ASN A 5 -43.76 37.70 25.74
CA ASN A 5 -42.77 36.69 25.39
C ASN A 5 -42.57 35.79 26.62
N GLN A 6 -43.18 34.61 26.65
CA GLN A 6 -42.96 33.65 27.72
C GLN A 6 -41.56 33.04 27.53
N GLN A 7 -40.60 33.48 28.35
CA GLN A 7 -39.34 32.74 28.51
C GLN A 7 -39.68 31.36 29.08
N LYS A 8 -39.62 30.33 28.23
CA LYS A 8 -39.53 28.94 28.67
C LYS A 8 -38.12 28.75 29.21
N GLY A 9 -37.96 28.81 30.53
CA GLY A 9 -36.68 28.53 31.18
C GLY A 9 -36.23 27.12 30.83
N THR A 10 -34.99 26.99 30.36
CA THR A 10 -34.34 25.68 30.16
C THR A 10 -34.29 24.97 31.50
N THR A 11 -34.87 23.78 31.58
CA THR A 11 -34.82 23.01 32.84
C THR A 11 -33.44 22.37 33.00
N LEU A 12 -32.98 22.16 34.24
CA LEU A 12 -31.67 21.54 34.50
C LEU A 12 -31.56 20.14 33.87
N ILE A 13 -32.69 19.44 33.74
CA ILE A 13 -32.79 18.14 33.07
C ILE A 13 -32.64 18.24 31.55
N GLU A 14 -33.07 19.33 30.92
CA GLU A 14 -32.91 19.56 29.47
C GLU A 14 -31.45 19.75 29.08
N VAL A 15 -30.68 20.46 29.91
CA VAL A 15 -29.23 20.60 29.73
C VAL A 15 -28.55 19.25 29.92
N LEU A 16 -28.94 18.46 30.92
CA LEU A 16 -28.37 17.15 31.19
C LEU A 16 -28.64 16.16 30.03
N VAL A 17 -29.86 16.13 29.51
CA VAL A 17 -30.21 15.33 28.33
C VAL A 17 -29.44 15.79 27.10
N SER A 18 -29.30 17.10 26.89
CA SER A 18 -28.53 17.66 25.76
C SER A 18 -27.06 17.23 25.81
N VAL A 19 -26.43 17.30 26.99
CA VAL A 19 -25.04 16.86 27.18
C VAL A 19 -24.90 15.36 26.93
N VAL A 20 -25.85 14.54 27.38
CA VAL A 20 -25.85 13.09 27.11
C VAL A 20 -25.94 12.79 25.62
N VAL A 21 -26.86 13.45 24.91
CA VAL A 21 -27.02 13.26 23.44
C VAL A 21 -25.75 13.68 22.71
N ILE A 22 -25.16 14.82 23.06
CA ILE A 22 -23.89 15.29 22.47
C ILE A 22 -22.76 14.31 22.77
N ALA A 23 -22.65 13.80 24.00
CA ALA A 23 -21.62 12.84 24.38
C ALA A 23 -21.70 11.56 23.54
N ILE A 24 -22.90 11.01 23.33
CA ILE A 24 -23.13 9.85 22.47
C ILE A 24 -22.74 10.17 21.02
N GLY A 25 -23.13 11.34 20.50
CA GLY A 25 -22.78 11.79 19.15
C GLY A 25 -21.27 11.90 18.94
N LEU A 26 -20.55 12.49 19.89
CA LEU A 26 -19.09 12.64 19.83
C LEU A 26 -18.36 11.29 19.87
N LEU A 27 -18.82 10.33 20.67
CA LEU A 27 -18.27 8.98 20.69
C LEU A 27 -18.49 8.27 19.34
N GLY A 28 -19.65 8.46 18.71
CA GLY A 28 -19.92 7.96 17.37
C GLY A 28 -18.95 8.51 16.32
N ILE A 29 -18.71 9.82 16.33
CA ILE A 29 -17.76 10.48 15.42
C ILE A 29 -16.32 9.98 15.67
N ALA A 30 -15.92 9.84 16.94
CA ALA A 30 -14.59 9.35 17.28
C ALA A 30 -14.32 7.93 16.74
N ALA A 31 -15.31 7.04 16.84
CA ALA A 31 -15.21 5.69 16.27
C ALA A 31 -15.06 5.72 14.74
N LEU A 32 -15.87 6.54 14.05
CA LEU A 32 -15.78 6.71 12.60
C LEU A 32 -14.44 7.30 12.16
N GLN A 33 -13.92 8.28 12.91
CA GLN A 33 -12.62 8.88 12.63
C GLN A 33 -11.48 7.86 12.73
N GLY A 34 -11.51 7.00 13.77
CA GLY A 34 -10.52 5.93 13.93
C GLY A 34 -10.56 4.91 12.79
N HIS A 35 -11.76 4.55 12.33
CA HIS A 35 -11.93 3.69 11.17
C HIS A 35 -11.41 4.37 9.91
N SER A 36 -11.85 5.59 9.61
CA SER A 36 -11.44 6.37 8.44
C SER A 36 -9.91 6.47 8.31
N THR A 37 -9.19 6.73 9.41
CA THR A 37 -7.73 6.78 9.40
C THR A 37 -7.09 5.45 8.96
N ARG A 38 -7.63 4.31 9.41
CA ARG A 38 -7.13 2.98 8.99
C ARG A 38 -7.36 2.73 7.50
N TYR A 39 -8.53 3.07 6.97
CA TYR A 39 -8.81 2.93 5.54
C TYR A 39 -7.92 3.83 4.69
N ASN A 40 -7.75 5.09 5.10
CA ASN A 40 -6.86 6.03 4.42
C ASN A 40 -5.42 5.51 4.39
N HIS A 41 -4.92 4.94 5.49
CA HIS A 41 -3.58 4.36 5.52
C HIS A 41 -3.46 3.15 4.57
N SER A 42 -4.43 2.24 4.59
CA SER A 42 -4.45 1.09 3.68
C SER A 42 -4.49 1.51 2.20
N ALA A 43 -5.34 2.48 1.86
CA ALA A 43 -5.44 3.04 0.51
C ALA A 43 -4.13 3.74 0.08
N HIS A 44 -3.46 4.43 1.00
CA HIS A 44 -2.18 5.06 0.75
C HIS A 44 -1.08 4.03 0.42
N LEU A 45 -0.94 2.98 1.23
CA LEU A 45 0.01 1.89 0.96
C LEU A 45 -0.26 1.22 -0.38
N ARG A 46 -1.54 0.97 -0.71
CA ARG A 46 -1.93 0.44 -2.02
C ARG A 46 -1.57 1.37 -3.18
N SER A 47 -1.70 2.69 -2.99
CA SER A 47 -1.32 3.69 -4.00
C SER A 47 0.19 3.70 -4.24
N ILE A 48 0.99 3.61 -3.17
CA ILE A 48 2.44 3.41 -3.27
C ILE A 48 2.75 2.12 -4.03
N ALA A 49 2.06 1.03 -3.70
CA ALA A 49 2.28 -0.26 -4.35
C ALA A 49 2.02 -0.23 -5.86
N ILE A 50 0.92 0.40 -6.29
CA ILE A 50 0.61 0.60 -7.71
C ILE A 50 1.71 1.40 -8.40
N SER A 51 2.14 2.51 -7.79
CA SER A 51 3.21 3.34 -8.32
C SER A 51 4.53 2.57 -8.48
N GLN A 52 4.90 1.76 -7.49
CA GLN A 52 6.11 0.94 -7.53
C GLN A 52 6.03 -0.20 -8.55
N VAL A 53 4.87 -0.81 -8.75
CA VAL A 53 4.70 -1.81 -9.82
C VAL A 53 4.85 -1.17 -11.19
N ASN A 54 4.23 -0.01 -11.42
CA ASN A 54 4.43 0.74 -12.66
C ASN A 54 5.89 1.14 -12.86
N ASN A 55 6.60 1.54 -11.79
CA ASN A 55 8.03 1.84 -11.86
C ASN A 55 8.86 0.65 -12.35
N MET A 56 8.55 -0.57 -11.91
CA MET A 56 9.25 -1.77 -12.41
C MET A 56 8.89 -2.06 -13.87
N VAL A 57 7.61 -1.91 -14.25
CA VAL A 57 7.18 -2.05 -15.65
C VAL A 57 7.94 -1.07 -16.56
N ASP A 58 8.05 0.20 -16.16
CA ASP A 58 8.77 1.21 -16.92
C ASP A 58 10.28 0.89 -17.05
N ARG A 59 10.90 0.36 -15.98
CA ARG A 59 12.29 -0.11 -16.01
C ARG A 59 12.49 -1.28 -16.97
N MET A 60 11.55 -2.23 -16.99
CA MET A 60 11.56 -3.34 -17.94
C MET A 60 11.43 -2.84 -19.38
N TYR A 61 10.56 -1.87 -19.66
CA TYR A 61 10.45 -1.23 -20.98
C TYR A 61 11.73 -0.47 -21.37
N ALA A 62 12.45 0.12 -20.42
CA ALA A 62 13.71 0.78 -20.71
C ALA A 62 14.85 -0.20 -21.06
N ASN A 63 14.71 -1.49 -20.74
CA ASN A 63 15.70 -2.54 -20.95
C ASN A 63 15.06 -3.78 -21.61
N LEU A 64 14.32 -3.58 -22.71
CA LEU A 64 13.60 -4.65 -23.43
C LEU A 64 14.53 -5.79 -23.86
N GLU A 65 15.73 -5.47 -24.38
CA GLU A 65 16.71 -6.50 -24.74
C GLU A 65 17.11 -7.36 -23.52
N GLY A 66 17.18 -6.77 -22.32
CA GLY A 66 17.41 -7.51 -21.08
C GLY A 66 16.22 -8.36 -20.64
N VAL A 67 14.99 -7.93 -20.95
CA VAL A 67 13.76 -8.71 -20.74
C VAL A 67 13.75 -9.92 -21.67
N GLU A 68 14.02 -9.73 -22.96
CA GLU A 68 14.13 -10.80 -23.97
C GLU A 68 15.24 -11.80 -23.62
N ALA A 69 16.37 -11.30 -23.10
CA ALA A 69 17.46 -12.14 -22.58
C ALA A 69 17.13 -12.85 -21.26
N GLY A 70 15.96 -12.58 -20.67
CA GLY A 70 15.45 -13.24 -19.48
C GLY A 70 15.99 -12.72 -18.15
N HIS A 71 16.65 -11.56 -18.12
CA HIS A 71 17.27 -11.01 -16.91
C HIS A 71 16.24 -10.50 -15.87
N TYR A 72 14.96 -10.36 -16.25
CA TYR A 72 13.86 -9.99 -15.34
C TYR A 72 12.96 -11.19 -14.96
N ASN A 73 13.23 -12.41 -15.43
CA ASN A 73 12.32 -13.55 -15.30
C ASN A 73 12.17 -14.12 -13.87
N ASN A 74 13.11 -13.80 -12.98
CA ASN A 74 13.14 -14.32 -11.62
C ASN A 74 13.68 -13.28 -10.62
N ILE A 75 13.05 -12.11 -10.61
CA ILE A 75 13.40 -11.06 -9.65
C ILE A 75 12.86 -11.45 -8.28
N THR A 76 13.76 -11.52 -7.29
CA THR A 76 13.42 -11.71 -5.88
C THR A 76 14.44 -10.99 -4.99
N GLY A 77 13.97 -10.45 -3.85
CA GLY A 77 14.83 -9.83 -2.85
C GLY A 77 15.64 -8.63 -3.34
N ILE A 78 16.68 -8.26 -2.58
CA ILE A 78 17.58 -7.15 -2.90
C ILE A 78 18.94 -7.75 -3.28
N PRO A 79 19.27 -7.87 -4.58
CA PRO A 79 20.59 -8.29 -5.02
C PRO A 79 21.63 -7.20 -4.70
N PRO A 80 22.94 -7.51 -4.67
CA PRO A 80 23.97 -6.50 -4.51
C PRO A 80 23.95 -5.50 -5.69
N ASP A 81 24.31 -4.25 -5.44
CA ASP A 81 24.49 -3.25 -6.50
C ASP A 81 25.66 -3.66 -7.40
N PRO A 82 25.47 -3.76 -8.74
CA PRO A 82 26.54 -4.08 -9.66
C PRO A 82 27.64 -3.01 -9.75
N ASN A 83 27.46 -1.81 -9.19
CA ASN A 83 28.44 -0.71 -9.14
C ASN A 83 29.07 -0.36 -10.51
N CYS A 84 28.31 -0.57 -11.60
CA CYS A 84 28.78 -0.33 -12.96
C CYS A 84 28.64 1.14 -13.39
N THR A 85 29.56 1.66 -14.21
CA THR A 85 29.43 2.99 -14.82
C THR A 85 28.81 2.89 -16.22
N THR A 86 29.26 1.90 -16.99
CA THR A 86 28.60 1.42 -18.21
C THR A 86 28.17 -0.02 -17.93
N CYS A 87 26.88 -0.30 -17.99
CA CYS A 87 26.32 -1.57 -17.52
C CYS A 87 25.90 -2.45 -18.70
N THR A 88 26.12 -3.76 -18.59
CA THR A 88 25.49 -4.74 -19.49
C THR A 88 23.98 -4.81 -19.22
N LEU A 89 23.21 -5.37 -20.14
CA LEU A 89 21.76 -5.58 -19.98
C LEU A 89 21.42 -6.32 -18.67
N SER A 90 22.24 -7.32 -18.30
CA SER A 90 22.11 -8.06 -17.04
C SER A 90 22.40 -7.22 -15.80
N GLN A 91 23.42 -6.34 -15.86
CA GLN A 91 23.75 -5.44 -14.77
C GLN A 91 22.70 -4.34 -14.61
N ILE A 92 22.07 -3.88 -15.70
CA ILE A 92 20.94 -2.95 -15.63
C ILE A 92 19.79 -3.61 -14.87
N ALA A 93 19.40 -4.83 -15.23
CA ALA A 93 18.34 -5.57 -14.52
C ALA A 93 18.66 -5.82 -13.04
N GLN A 94 19.93 -6.13 -12.73
CA GLN A 94 20.38 -6.29 -11.34
C GLN A 94 20.29 -4.97 -10.55
N ARG A 95 20.71 -3.85 -11.14
CA ARG A 95 20.59 -2.53 -10.55
C ARG A 95 19.13 -2.15 -10.33
N ASP A 96 18.29 -2.35 -11.33
CA ASP A 96 16.85 -2.06 -11.24
C ASP A 96 16.21 -2.83 -10.09
N THR A 97 16.55 -4.11 -9.98
CA THR A 97 16.06 -4.96 -8.89
C THR A 97 16.56 -4.49 -7.53
N ASN A 98 17.85 -4.17 -7.40
CA ASN A 98 18.43 -3.65 -6.17
C ASN A 98 17.72 -2.36 -5.73
N GLN A 99 17.64 -1.37 -6.63
CA GLN A 99 17.04 -0.07 -6.34
C GLN A 99 15.56 -0.21 -6.00
N TRP A 100 14.80 -0.92 -6.83
CA TRP A 100 13.36 -1.10 -6.65
C TRP A 100 13.04 -1.77 -5.33
N ASN A 101 13.67 -2.91 -5.01
CA ASN A 101 13.37 -3.60 -3.75
C ASN A 101 13.96 -2.91 -2.52
N THR A 102 15.06 -2.15 -2.64
CA THR A 102 15.53 -1.27 -1.57
C THR A 102 14.51 -0.17 -1.26
N THR A 103 13.96 0.47 -2.29
CA THR A 103 12.91 1.48 -2.14
C THR A 103 11.61 0.87 -1.60
N ASN A 104 11.19 -0.30 -2.09
CA ASN A 104 10.00 -0.99 -1.59
C ASN A 104 10.11 -1.31 -0.09
N ALA A 105 11.28 -1.78 0.36
CA ALA A 105 11.53 -2.07 1.77
C ALA A 105 11.49 -0.82 2.67
N GLN A 106 11.75 0.37 2.10
CA GLN A 106 11.67 1.65 2.81
C GLN A 106 10.26 2.26 2.81
N LEU A 107 9.52 2.13 1.70
CA LEU A 107 8.21 2.75 1.52
C LEU A 107 7.07 1.91 2.08
N LEU A 108 7.20 0.58 2.08
CA LEU A 108 6.17 -0.36 2.50
C LEU A 108 6.66 -1.21 3.67
N PRO A 109 5.81 -1.48 4.69
CA PRO A 109 6.18 -2.39 5.77
C PRO A 109 6.46 -3.79 5.21
N SER A 110 7.66 -4.32 5.43
CA SER A 110 8.10 -5.60 4.84
C SER A 110 7.89 -5.66 3.32
N GLY A 111 8.08 -4.51 2.65
CA GLY A 111 7.88 -4.36 1.22
C GLY A 111 8.84 -5.23 0.41
N GLN A 112 8.29 -6.12 -0.40
CA GLN A 112 9.07 -7.01 -1.26
C GLN A 112 8.38 -7.22 -2.62
N GLY A 113 9.15 -6.99 -3.67
CA GLY A 113 8.72 -7.12 -5.05
C GLY A 113 9.35 -8.32 -5.73
N THR A 114 8.56 -9.01 -6.55
CA THR A 114 9.00 -10.15 -7.36
C THR A 114 8.52 -10.01 -8.79
N VAL A 115 9.32 -10.48 -9.74
CA VAL A 115 8.90 -10.65 -11.14
C VAL A 115 9.10 -12.11 -11.51
N THR A 116 8.05 -12.73 -12.02
CA THR A 116 8.08 -14.09 -12.57
C THR A 116 7.56 -14.08 -14.00
N VAL A 117 7.88 -15.11 -14.78
CA VAL A 117 7.40 -15.26 -16.15
C VAL A 117 6.47 -16.47 -16.27
N ASN A 118 5.38 -16.30 -17.01
CA ASN A 118 4.46 -17.37 -17.39
C ASN A 118 4.20 -17.28 -18.90
N GLY A 119 4.91 -18.11 -19.68
CA GLY A 119 4.93 -18.00 -21.14
C GLY A 119 5.54 -16.67 -21.57
N ASN A 120 4.76 -15.85 -22.28
CA ASN A 120 5.16 -14.52 -22.77
C ASN A 120 4.69 -13.37 -21.85
N ARG A 121 4.29 -13.69 -20.62
CA ARG A 121 3.71 -12.72 -19.69
C ARG A 121 4.57 -12.61 -18.45
N HIS A 122 4.97 -11.39 -18.11
CA HIS A 122 5.65 -11.07 -16.87
C HIS A 122 4.64 -10.71 -15.80
N ILE A 123 4.75 -11.38 -14.66
CA ILE A 123 3.89 -11.21 -13.49
C ILE A 123 4.70 -10.44 -12.45
N ILE A 124 4.42 -9.16 -12.31
CA ILE A 124 5.01 -8.32 -11.27
C ILE A 124 4.10 -8.40 -10.05
N THR A 125 4.66 -8.88 -8.94
CA THR A 125 3.94 -8.94 -7.67
C THR A 125 4.67 -8.13 -6.61
N LEU A 126 3.98 -7.16 -6.02
CA LEU A 126 4.46 -6.42 -4.87
C LEU A 126 3.70 -6.84 -3.62
N ARG A 127 4.42 -7.12 -2.53
CA ARG A 127 3.87 -7.59 -1.27
C ARG A 127 4.31 -6.70 -0.12
N TRP A 128 3.44 -6.52 0.88
CA TRP A 128 3.74 -5.76 2.10
C TRP A 128 2.82 -6.16 3.26
N ASP A 129 3.25 -5.88 4.49
CA ASP A 129 2.47 -6.09 5.70
C ASP A 129 1.57 -4.87 5.97
N GLY A 130 0.42 -4.82 5.31
CA GLY A 130 -0.52 -3.70 5.42
C GLY A 130 -1.18 -3.56 6.80
N ASN A 131 -1.29 -4.66 7.54
CA ASN A 131 -1.96 -4.70 8.84
C ASN A 131 -0.98 -4.73 10.03
N ARG A 132 0.34 -4.72 9.75
CA ARG A 132 1.41 -4.80 10.75
C ARG A 132 1.26 -6.01 11.68
N THR A 133 0.88 -7.15 11.12
CA THR A 133 0.69 -8.39 11.87
C THR A 133 1.99 -9.15 12.10
N GLY A 134 3.07 -8.80 11.36
CA GLY A 134 4.30 -9.57 11.32
C GLY A 134 4.21 -10.81 10.43
N ALA A 135 3.19 -10.90 9.57
CA ALA A 135 3.05 -11.96 8.58
C ALA A 135 4.26 -11.99 7.63
N THR A 136 4.63 -13.19 7.19
CA THR A 136 5.75 -13.42 6.26
C THR A 136 5.35 -14.28 5.05
N GLY A 137 4.14 -14.83 5.05
CA GLY A 137 3.63 -15.63 3.95
C GLY A 137 3.50 -14.82 2.66
N THR A 138 3.84 -15.45 1.55
CA THR A 138 3.84 -14.82 0.22
C THR A 138 2.72 -15.32 -0.69
N GLY A 139 1.81 -16.13 -0.13
CA GLY A 139 0.75 -16.84 -0.84
C GLY A 139 -0.43 -15.96 -1.28
N CYS A 140 -0.47 -14.71 -0.83
CA CYS A 140 -1.50 -13.74 -1.20
C CYS A 140 -2.94 -14.25 -0.98
N SER A 141 -3.19 -15.08 0.03
CA SER A 141 -4.51 -15.68 0.30
C SER A 141 -5.58 -14.69 0.80
N GLY A 142 -5.19 -13.46 1.13
CA GLY A 142 -6.04 -12.47 1.78
C GLY A 142 -6.13 -12.64 3.30
N ASN A 143 -5.55 -13.72 3.87
CA ASN A 143 -5.43 -13.87 5.30
C ASN A 143 -4.22 -13.09 5.83
N ALA A 144 -4.47 -11.88 6.32
CA ALA A 144 -3.44 -10.97 6.80
C ALA A 144 -2.67 -11.45 8.05
N ALA A 145 -3.11 -12.52 8.73
CA ALA A 145 -2.36 -13.12 9.83
C ALA A 145 -1.23 -14.05 9.35
N ILE A 146 -1.32 -14.54 8.12
CA ILE A 146 -0.39 -15.51 7.55
C ILE A 146 0.37 -14.90 6.38
N ASP A 147 -0.36 -14.27 5.45
CA ASP A 147 0.18 -13.73 4.22
C ASP A 147 0.24 -12.21 4.22
N LEU A 148 1.24 -11.69 3.50
CA LEU A 148 1.35 -10.29 3.14
C LEU A 148 0.19 -9.87 2.21
N SER A 149 -0.18 -8.60 2.31
CA SER A 149 -1.02 -7.95 1.30
C SER A 149 -0.28 -7.91 -0.03
N CYS A 150 -0.99 -8.14 -1.14
CA CYS A 150 -0.39 -8.22 -2.46
C CYS A 150 -1.07 -7.31 -3.47
N PHE A 151 -0.26 -6.81 -4.41
CA PHE A 151 -0.72 -6.19 -5.64
C PHE A 151 0.01 -6.84 -6.81
N ILE A 152 -0.75 -7.32 -7.79
CA ILE A 152 -0.23 -8.11 -8.92
C ILE A 152 -0.63 -7.40 -10.21
N VAL A 153 0.32 -7.23 -11.11
CA VAL A 153 0.09 -6.76 -12.48
C VAL A 153 0.76 -7.74 -13.43
N GLU A 154 0.06 -8.02 -14.51
CA GLU A 154 0.54 -8.85 -15.59
C GLU A 154 0.75 -8.00 -16.84
N VAL A 155 1.96 -8.05 -17.39
CA VAL A 155 2.31 -7.34 -18.63
C VAL A 155 2.89 -8.31 -19.64
N GLN A 156 2.66 -8.03 -20.91
CA GLN A 156 3.31 -8.71 -22.02
C GLN A 156 4.32 -7.73 -22.61
N LEU A 157 5.58 -8.13 -22.61
CA LEU A 157 6.74 -7.37 -23.09
C LEU A 157 7.40 -8.16 -24.21
#